data_AF-A0A424TUR6-F1
#
_entry.id   AF-A0A424TUR6-F1
#
_cell.length_a   1.000
_cell.length_b   1.000
_cell.length_c   1.000
_cell.angle_alpha   90.00
_cell.angle_beta   90.00
_cell.angle_gamma   90.00
#
_symmetry.space_group_name_H-M   'P 1'
#
loop_
_entity.id
_entity.type
_entity.pdbx_description
1 polymer ?
#
loop_
_entity_poly.entity_id
_entity_poly.type
_entity_poly.pdbx_seq_one_letter_code
_entity_poly.pdbx_strand_id
1 'polypeptide(L)'
;MSATLEAIQLAHDLGRVPVSTRLPEEGGESAIEAVLARASKLGVRLVDHGVPPRGRDVRTLETGRESGGLLLPDPVETSVTPSNPVRSQAIDGLGIGIDPPAWLVGGLDCIDAAARGASAVRLADLSRDGMRIPVGDPDGRIDGVTLVVTARTGGFEGMPVIDARRWPDPVDGVKRTLATLSGV
;
A
#
# COMPACT_ATOMS: atom_id res chain seq x y z
N MET A 1 -8.53 -1.67 -21.33
CA MET A 1 -8.17 -0.26 -21.09
C MET A 1 -9.39 0.66 -20.90
N SER A 2 -10.58 0.38 -21.48
CA SER A 2 -11.74 1.27 -21.31
C SER A 2 -12.27 1.32 -19.87
N ALA A 3 -12.26 0.20 -19.13
CA ALA A 3 -12.76 0.17 -17.74
C ALA A 3 -12.08 1.19 -16.80
N THR A 4 -10.75 1.36 -16.87
CA THR A 4 -10.03 2.34 -16.05
C THR A 4 -10.36 3.78 -16.47
N LEU A 5 -10.53 4.02 -17.77
CA LEU A 5 -10.91 5.34 -18.29
C LEU A 5 -12.36 5.70 -17.89
N GLU A 6 -13.27 4.73 -17.90
CA GLU A 6 -14.65 4.88 -17.42
C GLU A 6 -14.68 5.12 -15.90
N ALA A 7 -13.87 4.39 -15.12
CA ALA A 7 -13.73 4.63 -13.69
C ALA A 7 -13.21 6.05 -13.40
N ILE A 8 -12.28 6.56 -14.20
CA ILE A 8 -11.81 7.96 -14.10
C ILE A 8 -12.93 8.94 -14.41
N GLN A 9 -13.76 8.68 -15.42
CA GLN A 9 -14.91 9.53 -15.71
C GLN A 9 -15.89 9.54 -14.54
N LEU A 10 -16.24 8.37 -14.01
CA LEU A 10 -17.11 8.26 -12.84
C LEU A 10 -16.50 9.00 -11.63
N ALA A 11 -15.20 8.86 -11.40
CA ALA A 11 -14.52 9.55 -10.31
C ALA A 11 -14.55 11.07 -10.46
N HIS A 12 -14.46 11.58 -11.69
CA HIS A 12 -14.66 13.00 -11.99
C HIS A 12 -16.09 13.43 -11.65
N ASP A 13 -17.09 12.66 -12.09
CA ASP A 13 -18.51 12.94 -11.87
C ASP A 13 -18.87 12.91 -10.37
N LEU A 14 -18.17 12.10 -9.58
CA LEU A 14 -18.27 12.01 -8.12
C LEU A 14 -17.49 13.09 -7.35
N GLY A 15 -17.02 14.15 -8.04
CA GLY A 15 -16.31 15.26 -7.39
C GLY A 15 -14.79 15.08 -7.33
N ARG A 16 -14.21 14.40 -8.34
CA ARG A 16 -12.76 14.19 -8.51
C ARG A 16 -12.12 13.33 -7.41
N VAL A 17 -12.83 12.30 -6.96
CA VAL A 17 -12.28 11.34 -6.00
C VAL A 17 -11.08 10.59 -6.61
N PRO A 18 -10.07 10.21 -5.81
CA PRO A 18 -8.93 9.46 -6.34
C PRO A 18 -9.34 8.09 -6.90
N VAL A 19 -8.71 7.67 -7.99
CA VAL A 19 -8.82 6.31 -8.53
C VAL A 19 -7.60 5.50 -8.11
N SER A 20 -7.83 4.48 -7.28
CA SER A 20 -6.80 3.56 -6.79
C SER A 20 -6.92 2.20 -7.47
N THR A 21 -5.87 1.76 -8.16
CA THR A 21 -5.84 0.47 -8.88
C THR A 21 -4.44 -0.14 -8.86
N ARG A 22 -4.29 -1.41 -9.25
CA ARG A 22 -2.99 -1.98 -9.63
C ARG A 22 -2.82 -1.82 -11.14
N LEU A 23 -1.73 -1.18 -11.57
CA LEU A 23 -1.38 -1.02 -12.99
C LEU A 23 -0.46 -2.16 -13.47
N PRO A 24 -0.50 -2.53 -14.77
CA PRO A 24 0.27 -3.66 -15.32
C PRO A 24 1.77 -3.44 -15.25
N GLU A 25 2.54 -4.41 -14.75
CA GLU A 25 3.98 -4.29 -14.40
C GLU A 25 4.89 -3.96 -15.58
N GLU A 26 4.85 -4.71 -16.68
CA GLU A 26 5.70 -4.51 -17.88
C GLU A 26 4.89 -4.27 -19.15
N GLY A 27 5.44 -3.46 -20.08
CA GLY A 27 4.90 -3.23 -21.42
C GLY A 27 3.62 -2.39 -21.47
N GLY A 28 3.27 -1.79 -20.33
CA GLY A 28 2.05 -0.99 -20.14
C GLY A 28 2.31 0.50 -20.00
N GLU A 29 3.54 0.99 -20.14
CA GLU A 29 3.93 2.37 -19.85
C GLU A 29 3.10 3.38 -20.66
N SER A 30 3.00 3.19 -21.98
CA SER A 30 2.20 4.06 -22.84
C SER A 30 0.70 4.00 -22.49
N ALA A 31 0.21 2.86 -22.01
CA ALA A 31 -1.17 2.72 -21.54
C ALA A 31 -1.39 3.47 -20.22
N ILE A 32 -0.42 3.39 -19.30
CA ILE A 32 -0.45 4.11 -18.01
C ILE A 32 -0.39 5.61 -18.26
N GLU A 33 0.51 6.08 -19.13
CA GLU A 33 0.61 7.49 -19.52
C GLU A 33 -0.69 8.00 -20.13
N ALA A 34 -1.34 7.23 -21.00
CA ALA A 34 -2.63 7.61 -21.58
C ALA A 34 -3.74 7.70 -20.52
N VAL A 35 -3.79 6.75 -19.58
CA VAL A 35 -4.73 6.76 -18.45
C VAL A 35 -4.46 7.95 -17.52
N LEU A 36 -3.19 8.21 -17.21
CA LEU A 36 -2.76 9.33 -16.37
C LEU A 36 -3.07 10.67 -17.03
N ALA A 37 -2.80 10.83 -18.32
CA ALA A 37 -3.15 12.02 -19.09
C ALA A 37 -4.66 12.30 -19.05
N ARG A 38 -5.49 11.25 -19.14
CA ARG A 38 -6.95 11.39 -18.99
C ARG A 38 -7.34 11.81 -17.58
N ALA A 39 -6.76 11.19 -16.55
CA ALA A 39 -7.01 11.52 -15.15
C ALA A 39 -6.64 12.99 -14.85
N SER A 40 -5.45 13.41 -15.26
CA SER A 40 -4.95 14.79 -15.12
C SER A 40 -5.85 15.80 -15.81
N LYS A 41 -6.31 15.52 -17.04
CA LYS A 41 -7.25 16.40 -17.76
C LYS A 41 -8.57 16.61 -17.02
N LEU A 42 -9.01 15.61 -16.26
CA LEU A 42 -10.25 15.66 -15.47
C LEU A 42 -10.03 16.11 -14.02
N GLY A 43 -8.78 16.38 -13.63
CA GLY A 43 -8.42 16.71 -12.25
C GLY A 43 -8.57 15.54 -11.28
N VAL A 44 -8.57 14.30 -11.76
CA VAL A 44 -8.67 13.08 -10.97
C VAL A 44 -7.26 12.57 -10.65
N ARG A 45 -7.00 12.24 -9.39
CA ARG A 45 -5.73 11.63 -8.98
C ARG A 45 -5.74 10.14 -9.28
N LEU A 46 -4.72 9.64 -9.99
CA LEU A 46 -4.50 8.21 -10.22
C LEU A 46 -3.46 7.69 -9.23
N VAL A 47 -3.74 6.54 -8.61
CA VAL A 47 -2.87 5.91 -7.61
C VAL A 47 -2.63 4.44 -7.96
N ASP A 48 -1.37 4.04 -8.02
CA ASP A 48 -0.93 2.67 -8.29
C ASP A 48 -0.63 1.90 -7.00
N HIS A 49 -1.26 0.74 -6.84
CA HIS A 49 -1.01 -0.25 -5.79
C HIS A 49 -0.16 -1.44 -6.29
N GLY A 50 0.59 -1.25 -7.38
CA GLY A 50 1.68 -2.12 -7.78
C GLY A 50 2.74 -2.28 -6.68
N VAL A 51 3.24 -3.49 -6.50
CA VAL A 51 4.28 -3.84 -5.53
C VAL A 51 5.28 -4.74 -6.27
N PRO A 52 6.56 -4.34 -6.43
CA PRO A 52 7.19 -3.12 -5.93
C PRO A 52 6.62 -1.83 -6.56
N PRO A 53 6.77 -0.66 -5.89
CA PRO A 53 6.36 0.61 -6.47
C PRO A 53 7.24 0.97 -7.68
N ARG A 54 6.64 1.63 -8.67
CA ARG A 54 7.38 2.08 -9.86
C ARG A 54 8.35 3.20 -9.53
N GLY A 55 9.57 3.08 -10.03
CA GLY A 55 10.58 4.13 -9.99
C GLY A 55 11.06 4.54 -8.62
N ARG A 56 10.79 3.72 -7.59
CA ARG A 56 11.09 4.06 -6.22
C ARG A 56 11.74 2.90 -5.49
N ASP A 57 13.00 3.10 -5.11
CA ASP A 57 13.68 2.19 -4.21
C ASP A 57 13.04 2.28 -2.82
N VAL A 58 12.64 1.12 -2.29
CA VAL A 58 12.06 0.93 -0.97
C VAL A 58 12.81 -0.17 -0.25
N ARG A 59 12.87 -0.08 1.08
CA ARG A 59 13.57 -1.09 1.87
C ARG A 59 12.87 -2.45 1.77
N THR A 60 13.67 -3.50 1.67
CA THR A 60 13.21 -4.88 1.87
C THR A 60 13.11 -5.16 3.35
N LEU A 61 12.15 -6.00 3.75
CA LEU A 61 12.10 -6.55 5.09
C LEU A 61 13.23 -7.57 5.24
N GLU A 62 14.01 -7.47 6.31
CA GLU A 62 14.99 -8.51 6.65
C GLU A 62 14.25 -9.80 7.04
N THR A 63 14.65 -10.92 6.45
CA THR A 63 14.11 -12.26 6.76
C THR A 63 14.50 -12.65 8.20
N GLY A 64 13.51 -13.05 9.02
CA GLY A 64 13.74 -13.52 10.40
C GLY A 64 13.17 -12.64 11.53
N ARG A 65 12.38 -11.60 11.20
CA ARG A 65 11.87 -10.64 12.19
C ARG A 65 10.53 -11.07 12.78
N GLU A 66 10.48 -11.36 14.09
CA GLU A 66 9.22 -11.54 14.83
C GLU A 66 8.50 -10.20 15.06
N SER A 67 7.16 -10.23 15.05
CA SER A 67 6.29 -9.06 15.26
C SER A 67 6.29 -8.64 16.74
N GLY A 68 6.76 -7.43 17.04
CA GLY A 68 6.57 -6.78 18.33
C GLY A 68 7.87 -6.39 19.01
N GLY A 69 8.20 -5.10 18.99
CA GLY A 69 9.24 -4.52 19.84
C GLY A 69 10.61 -4.33 19.19
N LEU A 70 11.34 -3.35 19.74
CA LEU A 70 12.66 -2.87 19.35
C LEU A 70 13.67 -4.01 19.11
N LEU A 71 14.56 -3.82 18.11
CA LEU A 71 15.63 -4.72 17.64
C LEU A 71 16.43 -5.44 18.75
N LEU A 72 16.49 -6.77 18.67
CA LEU A 72 17.63 -7.58 19.11
C LEU A 72 17.95 -8.64 18.03
N PRO A 73 19.22 -8.82 17.63
CA PRO A 73 19.61 -9.76 16.58
C PRO A 73 19.74 -11.18 17.13
N ASP A 74 19.32 -12.20 16.37
CA ASP A 74 19.83 -13.59 16.51
C ASP A 74 19.55 -14.43 15.24
N PRO A 75 20.23 -15.59 15.06
CA PRO A 75 20.95 -15.90 13.81
C PRO A 75 20.17 -16.71 12.76
N VAL A 76 20.29 -16.22 11.53
CA VAL A 76 20.27 -16.86 10.19
C VAL A 76 19.77 -18.31 10.02
N GLU A 77 18.74 -18.46 9.19
CA GLU A 77 18.69 -19.50 8.14
C GLU A 77 18.75 -18.85 6.75
N THR A 78 19.91 -19.02 6.10
CA THR A 78 20.21 -18.56 4.74
C THR A 78 19.66 -19.53 3.69
N SER A 79 18.58 -19.18 3.01
CA SER A 79 18.43 -19.39 1.55
C SER A 79 17.03 -18.96 1.05
N VAL A 80 16.81 -17.65 0.96
CA VAL A 80 15.81 -17.09 0.04
C VAL A 80 16.53 -16.09 -0.82
N THR A 81 16.71 -16.39 -2.11
CA THR A 81 17.25 -15.45 -3.07
C THR A 81 16.21 -14.36 -3.29
N PRO A 82 16.48 -13.08 -2.95
CA PRO A 82 15.55 -12.00 -3.24
C PRO A 82 15.34 -11.95 -4.75
N SER A 83 14.09 -11.99 -5.21
CA SER A 83 13.77 -11.67 -6.60
C SER A 83 14.29 -10.27 -6.89
N ASN A 84 15.17 -10.12 -7.88
CA ASN A 84 15.61 -8.80 -8.35
C ASN A 84 14.34 -8.06 -8.82
N PRO A 85 13.90 -6.99 -8.14
CA PRO A 85 12.72 -6.28 -8.59
C PRO A 85 13.04 -5.64 -9.94
N VAL A 86 12.22 -5.93 -10.95
CA VAL A 86 12.27 -5.18 -12.21
C VAL A 86 12.01 -3.71 -11.86
N ARG A 87 13.04 -2.88 -12.02
CA ARG A 87 12.95 -1.44 -11.74
C ARG A 87 12.21 -0.77 -12.88
N SER A 88 10.88 -0.72 -12.80
CA SER A 88 10.08 0.16 -13.65
C SER A 88 10.42 1.62 -13.35
N GLN A 89 10.38 2.49 -14.36
CA GLN A 89 10.69 3.92 -14.19
C GLN A 89 9.58 4.66 -13.43
N ALA A 90 9.94 5.77 -12.77
CA ALA A 90 8.96 6.65 -12.14
C ALA A 90 8.12 7.33 -13.23
N ILE A 91 6.83 7.50 -12.96
CA ILE A 91 5.92 8.24 -13.84
C ILE A 91 5.42 9.46 -13.08
N ASP A 92 5.81 10.64 -13.55
CA ASP A 92 5.46 11.91 -12.90
C ASP A 92 3.94 12.08 -12.79
N GLY A 93 3.47 12.41 -11.58
CA GLY A 93 2.04 12.59 -11.30
C GLY A 93 1.28 11.31 -10.96
N LEU A 94 1.89 10.13 -11.09
CA LEU A 94 1.30 8.87 -10.62
C LEU A 94 1.50 8.72 -9.11
N GLY A 95 0.39 8.60 -8.36
CA GLY A 95 0.45 8.41 -6.92
C GLY A 95 0.83 6.98 -6.51
N ILE A 96 1.43 6.82 -5.33
CA ILE A 96 1.76 5.51 -4.75
C ILE A 96 0.70 5.10 -3.73
N GLY A 97 0.17 3.90 -3.88
CA GLY A 97 -0.79 3.29 -2.98
C GLY A 97 -0.14 2.26 -2.05
N ILE A 98 -0.24 2.48 -0.75
CA ILE A 98 0.25 1.54 0.26
C ILE A 98 -0.86 0.55 0.62
N ASP A 99 -0.55 -0.74 0.52
CA ASP A 99 -1.41 -1.86 0.89
C ASP A 99 -0.57 -2.85 1.71
N PRO A 100 -0.53 -2.72 3.05
CA PRO A 100 0.46 -3.43 3.88
C PRO A 100 0.51 -4.94 3.62
N PRO A 101 -0.62 -5.68 3.48
CA PRO A 101 -0.55 -7.11 3.15
C PRO A 101 0.17 -7.41 1.83
N ALA A 102 -0.03 -6.60 0.78
CA ALA A 102 0.64 -6.81 -0.50
C ALA A 102 2.14 -6.51 -0.42
N TRP A 103 2.52 -5.50 0.36
CA TRP A 103 3.92 -5.12 0.60
C TRP A 103 4.66 -6.15 1.45
N LEU A 104 4.04 -6.63 2.53
CA LEU A 104 4.58 -7.66 3.40
C LEU A 104 4.78 -8.99 2.65
N VAL A 105 3.83 -9.39 1.79
CA VAL A 105 3.98 -10.56 0.90
C VAL A 105 5.13 -10.37 -0.09
N GLY A 106 5.29 -9.16 -0.63
CA GLY A 106 6.41 -8.81 -1.51
C GLY A 106 7.77 -8.68 -0.80
N GLY A 107 7.83 -8.89 0.53
CA GLY A 107 9.06 -8.72 1.30
C GLY A 107 9.52 -7.25 1.40
N LEU A 108 8.60 -6.29 1.29
CA LEU A 108 8.90 -4.85 1.28
C LEU A 108 8.37 -4.14 2.53
N ASP A 109 9.11 -3.14 2.99
CA ASP A 109 8.76 -2.32 4.14
C ASP A 109 7.77 -1.21 3.74
N CYS A 110 6.49 -1.42 4.09
CA CYS A 110 5.44 -0.44 3.82
C CYS A 110 5.55 0.85 4.67
N ILE A 111 6.26 0.82 5.81
CA ILE A 111 6.49 2.00 6.66
C ILE A 111 7.55 2.91 6.01
N ASP A 112 8.64 2.34 5.51
CA ASP A 112 9.65 3.08 4.74
C ASP A 112 9.02 3.73 3.50
N ALA A 113 8.15 3.01 2.79
CA ALA A 113 7.44 3.55 1.65
C ALA A 113 6.48 4.69 2.02
N ALA A 114 5.75 4.54 3.13
CA ALA A 114 4.88 5.59 3.66
C ALA A 114 5.68 6.86 4.04
N ALA A 115 6.85 6.70 4.66
CA ALA A 115 7.73 7.81 5.04
C ALA A 115 8.23 8.61 3.84
N ARG A 116 8.41 7.93 2.70
CA ARG A 116 8.83 8.56 1.44
C ARG A 116 7.67 9.27 0.74
N GLY A 117 6.43 9.03 1.16
CA GLY A 117 5.24 9.71 0.65
C GLY A 117 4.30 8.75 -0.08
N ALA A 118 3.09 8.67 0.44
CA ALA A 118 1.98 7.90 -0.10
C ALA A 118 0.89 8.83 -0.64
N SER A 119 0.16 8.36 -1.65
CA SER A 119 -1.04 9.02 -2.17
C SER A 119 -2.34 8.34 -1.73
N ALA A 120 -2.27 7.08 -1.32
CA ALA A 120 -3.34 6.34 -0.66
C ALA A 120 -2.74 5.35 0.34
N VAL A 121 -3.43 5.12 1.45
CA VAL A 121 -3.04 4.14 2.48
C VAL A 121 -4.23 3.26 2.80
N ARG A 122 -4.05 1.94 2.71
CA ARG A 122 -5.01 0.95 3.19
C ARG A 122 -4.65 0.50 4.60
N LEU A 123 -5.68 0.31 5.42
CA LEU A 123 -5.60 -0.23 6.77
C LEU A 123 -6.05 -1.69 6.72
N ALA A 124 -5.06 -2.56 6.64
CA ALA A 124 -5.16 -4.01 6.80
C ALA A 124 -3.76 -4.51 7.19
N ASP A 125 -3.71 -5.66 7.83
CA ASP A 125 -2.47 -6.32 8.23
C ASP A 125 -2.42 -7.74 7.65
N LEU A 126 -1.27 -8.38 7.76
CA LEU A 126 -1.00 -9.74 7.32
C LEU A 126 -0.62 -10.58 8.53
N SER A 127 -1.32 -11.69 8.70
CA SER A 127 -1.05 -12.70 9.72
C SER A 127 0.27 -13.41 9.44
N ARG A 128 0.82 -14.16 10.41
CA ARG A 128 2.03 -14.97 10.22
C ARG A 128 1.83 -16.04 9.15
N ASP A 129 0.62 -16.57 9.05
CA ASP A 129 0.19 -17.56 8.06
C ASP A 129 -0.15 -16.95 6.69
N GLY A 130 0.03 -15.63 6.50
CA GLY A 130 -0.21 -14.95 5.23
C GLY A 130 -1.66 -14.58 4.96
N MET A 131 -2.52 -14.60 5.98
CA MET A 131 -3.93 -14.20 5.85
C MET A 131 -4.10 -12.70 6.07
N ARG A 132 -5.04 -12.09 5.35
CA ARG A 132 -5.42 -10.69 5.60
C ARG A 132 -6.23 -10.60 6.90
N ILE A 133 -5.79 -9.72 7.79
CA ILE A 133 -6.39 -9.51 9.10
C ILE A 133 -6.54 -8.01 9.40
N PRO A 134 -7.34 -7.64 10.41
CA PRO A 134 -7.47 -6.25 10.82
C PRO A 134 -6.18 -5.68 11.41
N VAL A 135 -6.05 -4.36 11.34
CA VAL A 135 -5.01 -3.65 12.09
C VAL A 135 -5.32 -3.76 13.59
N GLY A 136 -4.29 -4.04 14.41
CA GLY A 136 -4.46 -4.28 15.84
C GLY A 136 -4.89 -5.70 16.21
N ASP A 137 -4.90 -6.60 15.23
CA ASP A 137 -4.98 -8.03 15.50
C ASP A 137 -3.67 -8.52 16.15
N PRO A 138 -3.70 -9.39 17.19
CA PRO A 138 -2.50 -9.91 17.83
C PRO A 138 -1.55 -10.69 16.92
N ASP A 139 -2.05 -11.28 15.82
CA ASP A 139 -1.20 -11.95 14.84
C ASP A 139 -0.71 -11.01 13.72
N GLY A 140 -0.99 -9.71 13.85
CA GLY A 140 -0.54 -8.65 12.96
C GLY A 140 0.98 -8.50 12.90
N ARG A 141 1.45 -7.95 11.79
CA ARG A 141 2.87 -7.69 11.52
C ARG A 141 3.20 -6.21 11.46
N ILE A 142 2.21 -5.32 11.43
CA ILE A 142 2.44 -3.88 11.43
C ILE A 142 1.84 -3.21 12.64
N ASP A 143 2.51 -2.17 13.10
CA ASP A 143 1.89 -1.16 13.96
C ASP A 143 1.14 -0.16 13.07
N GLY A 144 -0.18 -0.25 13.08
CA GLY A 144 -1.05 0.63 12.30
C GLY A 144 -0.98 2.10 12.71
N VAL A 145 -0.71 2.40 13.98
CA VAL A 145 -0.51 3.79 14.43
C VAL A 145 0.76 4.34 13.80
N THR A 146 1.85 3.57 13.88
CA THR A 146 3.12 3.93 13.25
C THR A 146 2.96 4.13 11.74
N LEU A 147 2.22 3.27 11.04
CA LEU A 147 1.94 3.45 9.60
C LEU A 147 1.25 4.79 9.31
N VAL A 148 0.18 5.11 10.04
CA VAL A 148 -0.60 6.33 9.80
C VAL A 148 0.24 7.58 10.11
N VAL A 149 0.90 7.63 11.27
CA VAL A 149 1.75 8.76 11.67
C VAL A 149 2.91 8.94 10.68
N THR A 150 3.53 7.85 10.26
CA THR A 150 4.64 7.89 9.29
C THR A 150 4.16 8.39 7.93
N ALA A 151 3.01 7.91 7.44
CA ALA A 151 2.42 8.40 6.20
C ALA A 151 2.13 9.90 6.27
N ARG A 152 1.54 10.38 7.37
CA ARG A 152 1.26 11.82 7.59
C ARG A 152 2.55 12.64 7.58
N THR A 153 3.58 12.18 8.28
CA THR A 153 4.90 12.84 8.32
C THR A 153 5.56 12.84 6.94
N GLY A 154 5.33 11.79 6.13
CA GLY A 154 5.74 11.71 4.73
C GLY A 154 4.89 12.54 3.76
N GLY A 155 3.95 13.36 4.26
CA GLY A 155 3.13 14.27 3.45
C GLY A 155 1.81 13.67 2.93
N PHE A 156 1.35 12.54 3.47
CA PHE A 156 0.04 12.00 3.11
C PHE A 156 -1.09 12.88 3.66
N GLU A 157 -1.87 13.49 2.77
CA GLU A 157 -3.02 14.35 3.12
C GLU A 157 -4.38 13.65 3.00
N GLY A 158 -4.41 12.42 2.47
CA GLY A 158 -5.67 11.70 2.22
C GLY A 158 -6.30 11.07 3.47
N MET A 159 -7.41 10.34 3.30
CA MET A 159 -8.00 9.52 4.37
C MET A 159 -7.49 8.08 4.24
N PRO A 160 -6.91 7.46 5.29
CA PRO A 160 -6.65 6.03 5.29
C PRO A 160 -7.94 5.22 5.12
N VAL A 161 -7.91 4.16 4.33
CA VAL A 161 -9.11 3.36 4.01
C VAL A 161 -8.99 1.97 4.64
N ILE A 162 -9.97 1.58 5.46
CA ILE A 162 -10.04 0.21 5.97
C ILE A 162 -10.34 -0.76 4.82
N ASP A 163 -9.46 -1.72 4.61
CA ASP A 163 -9.58 -2.73 3.57
C ASP A 163 -9.92 -4.10 4.18
N ALA A 164 -11.22 -4.31 4.40
CA ALA A 164 -11.74 -5.52 5.03
C ALA A 164 -11.81 -6.74 4.11
N ARG A 165 -11.18 -6.69 2.93
CA ARG A 165 -11.20 -7.80 1.98
C ARG A 165 -10.63 -9.05 2.63
N ARG A 166 -11.40 -10.15 2.54
CA ARG A 166 -11.04 -11.50 3.03
C ARG A 166 -10.99 -11.65 4.56
N TRP A 167 -11.40 -10.64 5.33
CA TRP A 167 -11.53 -10.81 6.78
C TRP A 167 -12.67 -11.78 7.12
N PRO A 168 -12.48 -12.72 8.05
CA PRO A 168 -13.54 -13.64 8.48
C PRO A 168 -14.74 -12.93 9.10
N ASP A 169 -14.49 -11.90 9.92
CA ASP A 169 -15.50 -11.00 10.48
C ASP A 169 -15.12 -9.53 10.17
N PRO A 170 -15.64 -8.96 9.06
CA PRO A 170 -15.35 -7.59 8.67
C PRO A 170 -15.82 -6.55 9.70
N VAL A 171 -16.93 -6.80 10.40
CA VAL A 171 -17.52 -5.82 11.32
C VAL A 171 -16.70 -5.72 12.58
N ASP A 172 -16.32 -6.85 13.17
CA ASP A 172 -15.39 -6.87 14.31
C ASP A 172 -14.03 -6.29 13.92
N GLY A 173 -13.52 -6.65 12.75
CA GLY A 173 -12.25 -6.12 12.25
C GLY A 173 -12.24 -4.59 12.10
N VAL A 174 -13.34 -4.00 11.61
CA VAL A 174 -13.48 -2.54 11.53
C VAL A 174 -13.46 -1.92 12.91
N LYS A 175 -14.21 -2.47 13.87
CA LYS A 175 -14.23 -1.96 15.26
C LYS A 175 -12.85 -2.02 15.89
N ARG A 176 -12.15 -3.14 15.73
CA ARG A 176 -10.77 -3.33 16.21
C ARG A 176 -9.83 -2.30 15.60
N THR A 177 -9.84 -2.16 14.27
CA THR A 177 -8.99 -1.18 13.57
C THR A 177 -9.25 0.23 14.07
N LEU A 178 -10.52 0.62 14.23
CA LEU A 178 -10.88 1.94 14.77
C LEU A 178 -10.42 2.11 16.22
N ALA A 179 -10.60 1.10 17.07
CA ALA A 179 -10.15 1.14 18.46
C ALA A 179 -8.63 1.32 18.55
N THR A 180 -7.86 0.59 17.74
CA THR A 180 -6.39 0.73 17.67
C THR A 180 -5.95 2.13 17.25
N LEU A 181 -6.67 2.77 16.32
CA LEU A 181 -6.32 4.09 15.82
C LEU A 181 -6.90 5.25 16.63
N SER A 182 -7.87 5.00 17.53
CA SER A 182 -8.56 6.04 18.30
C SER A 182 -7.68 6.79 19.33
N GLY A 183 -6.43 6.36 19.51
CA GLY A 183 -5.44 7.02 20.36
C GLY A 183 -4.49 7.99 19.64
N VAL A 184 -4.75 8.30 18.36
CA VAL A 184 -3.90 9.13 17.47
C VAL A 184 -4.61 10.40 17.04
#